data_AF-A0A842J7M3-F1
#
_entry.id   AF-A0A842J7M3-F1
#
_cell.length_a   1.000
_cell.length_b   1.000
_cell.length_c   1.000
_cell.angle_alpha   90.00
_cell.angle_beta   90.00
_cell.angle_gamma   90.00
#
_symmetry.space_group_name_H-M   'P 1'
#
loop_
_entity.id
_entity.type
_entity.pdbx_description
1 polymer ?
#
loop_
_entity_poly.entity_id
_entity_poly.type
_entity_poly.pdbx_seq_one_letter_code
_entity_poly.pdbx_strand_id
1 'polypeptide(L)'
;MNDQIEHSNRDNESAGGNAGSFDYTFVQTVARIAQYDDLRSAPRITEIQPAPTAEFIEQLASKIYEQAKMAGGTIPYTVIREVSENFIHARFAEIIVSILDEGNTIRFADQGPGIVQKDKAQLPGFTSAVEPMKHYIRGVGSGLPIVKEYLDFSHGTISIEDNLGTGAVVTISLKNDEQAFPFPQNQAREPYPPMGGRGGGQRTQPGALVPPLSQRERDFLPIFLSEGALGVTDLSRLTGVPQSSTYVTLSKLEEAGLIEKTVGQKRILTDLGYNVANSL
;
A
#
# COMPACT_ATOMS: atom_id res chain seq x y z
N MET A 1 34.45 26.77 -44.60
CA MET A 1 34.93 25.46 -45.10
C MET A 1 35.73 24.80 -43.99
N ASN A 2 35.09 23.93 -43.22
CA ASN A 2 35.62 22.63 -42.85
C ASN A 2 34.54 21.87 -42.08
N ASP A 3 34.17 20.74 -42.68
CA ASP A 3 33.21 19.75 -42.25
C ASP A 3 33.64 19.03 -40.98
N GLN A 4 32.68 18.76 -40.08
CA GLN A 4 32.78 17.66 -39.10
C GLN A 4 31.44 16.93 -39.01
N ILE A 5 31.27 16.02 -39.98
CA ILE A 5 30.88 14.60 -39.87
C ILE A 5 29.83 14.24 -38.79
N GLU A 6 28.59 14.06 -39.27
CA GLU A 6 27.53 13.26 -38.65
C GLU A 6 27.93 11.76 -38.63
N HIS A 7 27.94 11.14 -37.46
CA HIS A 7 27.98 9.67 -37.36
C HIS A 7 26.57 9.09 -37.38
N SER A 8 26.19 8.60 -38.55
CA SER A 8 25.02 7.75 -38.78
C SER A 8 25.39 6.28 -38.51
N ASN A 9 24.86 5.70 -37.45
CA ASN A 9 24.82 4.23 -37.29
C ASN A 9 23.49 3.73 -37.82
N ARG A 10 23.51 3.28 -39.08
CA ARG A 10 22.53 2.35 -39.64
C ARG A 10 22.99 0.92 -39.36
N ASP A 11 22.02 0.01 -39.38
CA ASP A 11 22.11 -1.45 -39.38
C ASP A 11 22.05 -2.14 -38.02
N ASN A 12 20.82 -2.30 -37.53
CA ASN A 12 20.34 -3.64 -37.14
C ASN A 12 18.81 -3.74 -37.31
N GLU A 13 18.35 -3.82 -38.56
CA GLU A 13 17.02 -4.34 -38.89
C GLU A 13 17.08 -5.88 -38.93
N SER A 14 16.46 -6.54 -37.95
CA SER A 14 15.66 -7.73 -38.20
C SER A 14 14.89 -8.17 -36.95
N ALA A 15 13.63 -8.54 -37.18
CA ALA A 15 12.63 -9.07 -36.24
C ALA A 15 11.79 -8.07 -35.43
N GLY A 16 11.36 -6.97 -36.06
CA GLY A 16 10.15 -6.25 -35.64
C GLY A 16 8.90 -7.03 -36.04
N GLY A 17 8.43 -7.91 -35.15
CA GLY A 17 7.06 -8.41 -35.23
C GLY A 17 6.11 -7.21 -35.15
N ASN A 18 5.28 -7.04 -36.18
CA ASN A 18 4.30 -5.97 -36.30
C ASN A 18 3.19 -6.18 -35.25
N ALA A 19 3.48 -5.88 -33.98
CA ALA A 19 2.48 -5.75 -32.93
C ALA A 19 1.74 -4.44 -33.20
N GLY A 20 0.60 -4.52 -33.87
CA GLY A 20 -0.25 -3.35 -34.14
C GLY A 20 -0.45 -2.52 -32.88
N SER A 21 -0.40 -1.20 -33.01
CA SER A 21 -0.68 -0.26 -31.93
C SER A 21 -2.02 -0.61 -31.29
N PHE A 22 -2.05 -0.79 -29.96
CA PHE A 22 -3.29 -1.05 -29.23
C PHE A 22 -4.27 0.11 -29.42
N ASP A 23 -5.53 -0.20 -29.75
CA ASP A 23 -6.58 0.78 -29.93
C ASP A 23 -7.17 1.18 -28.56
N TYR A 24 -6.93 2.43 -28.16
CA TYR A 24 -7.42 2.99 -26.90
C TYR A 24 -8.78 3.70 -27.03
N THR A 25 -9.44 3.64 -28.18
CA THR A 25 -10.71 4.36 -28.39
C THR A 25 -11.90 3.71 -27.69
N PHE A 26 -11.86 2.38 -27.52
CA PHE A 26 -12.96 1.60 -26.98
C PHE A 26 -12.46 0.47 -26.07
N VAL A 27 -13.06 0.33 -24.89
CA VAL A 27 -12.77 -0.77 -23.96
C VAL A 27 -13.69 -1.94 -24.29
N GLN A 28 -13.11 -3.07 -24.69
CA GLN A 28 -13.84 -4.27 -25.11
C GLN A 28 -14.14 -5.25 -23.95
N THR A 29 -13.50 -5.03 -22.80
CA THR A 29 -13.62 -5.91 -21.63
C THR A 29 -14.75 -5.47 -20.71
N VAL A 30 -15.22 -6.41 -19.88
CA VAL A 30 -16.15 -6.13 -18.79
C VAL A 30 -15.32 -5.93 -17.52
N ALA A 31 -15.54 -4.84 -16.80
CA ALA A 31 -15.00 -4.69 -15.44
C ALA A 31 -16.00 -5.20 -14.41
N ARG A 32 -15.51 -5.82 -13.34
CA ARG A 32 -16.34 -6.32 -12.24
C ARG A 32 -16.01 -5.60 -10.94
N ILE A 33 -17.03 -5.04 -10.30
CA ILE A 33 -16.95 -4.45 -8.97
C ILE A 33 -17.58 -5.43 -7.98
N ALA A 34 -16.78 -5.94 -7.05
CA ALA A 34 -17.18 -6.85 -6.00
C ALA A 34 -17.27 -6.10 -4.67
N GLN A 35 -18.49 -5.92 -4.16
CA GLN A 35 -18.74 -5.32 -2.85
C GLN A 35 -18.89 -6.41 -1.79
N TYR A 36 -18.05 -6.34 -0.75
CA TYR A 36 -18.04 -7.29 0.36
C TYR A 36 -18.70 -6.67 1.59
N ASP A 37 -19.84 -7.22 1.99
CA ASP A 37 -20.50 -6.88 3.26
C ASP A 37 -19.95 -7.73 4.42
N ASP A 38 -19.71 -9.03 4.16
CA ASP A 38 -19.04 -9.98 5.06
C ASP A 38 -18.13 -10.88 4.20
N LEU A 39 -16.86 -11.03 4.59
CA LEU A 39 -15.88 -11.87 3.88
C LEU A 39 -16.24 -13.36 3.85
N ARG A 40 -17.20 -13.80 4.66
CA ARG A 40 -17.73 -15.17 4.67
C ARG A 40 -18.87 -15.39 3.68
N SER A 41 -19.41 -14.32 3.11
CA SER A 41 -20.50 -14.36 2.14
C SER A 41 -20.00 -14.05 0.73
N ALA A 42 -20.75 -14.50 -0.28
CA ALA A 42 -20.46 -14.13 -1.66
C ALA A 42 -20.62 -12.61 -1.85
N PRO A 43 -19.68 -11.93 -2.53
CA PRO A 43 -19.78 -10.51 -2.77
C PRO A 43 -20.92 -10.19 -3.74
N ARG A 44 -21.45 -8.98 -3.63
CA ARG A 44 -22.34 -8.43 -4.64
C ARG A 44 -21.51 -7.96 -5.82
N ILE A 45 -21.78 -8.52 -7.00
CA ILE A 45 -21.07 -8.17 -8.23
C ILE A 45 -21.88 -7.16 -9.05
N THR A 46 -21.22 -6.11 -9.50
CA THR A 46 -21.72 -5.16 -10.50
C THR A 46 -20.77 -5.15 -11.68
N GLU A 47 -21.32 -5.22 -12.89
CA GLU A 47 -20.52 -5.21 -14.12
C GLU A 47 -20.57 -3.83 -14.78
N ILE A 48 -19.43 -3.37 -15.29
CA ILE A 48 -19.33 -2.23 -16.19
C ILE A 48 -19.11 -2.78 -17.59
N GLN A 49 -20.04 -2.47 -18.48
CA GLN A 49 -20.08 -3.00 -19.84
C GLN A 49 -19.06 -2.29 -20.74
N PRO A 50 -18.64 -2.94 -21.85
CA PRO A 50 -17.79 -2.32 -22.86
C PRO A 50 -18.34 -0.98 -23.35
N ALA A 51 -17.49 0.03 -23.42
CA ALA A 51 -17.87 1.40 -23.76
C ALA A 51 -16.67 2.19 -24.34
N PRO A 52 -16.88 3.37 -24.96
CA PRO A 52 -15.81 4.28 -25.31
C PRO A 52 -14.94 4.60 -24.10
N THR A 53 -13.62 4.67 -24.26
CA THR A 53 -12.67 4.65 -23.12
C THR A 53 -12.91 5.73 -22.06
N ALA A 54 -13.18 6.97 -22.48
CA ALA A 54 -13.49 8.05 -21.54
C ALA A 54 -14.77 7.78 -20.73
N GLU A 55 -15.80 7.23 -21.40
CA GLU A 55 -17.06 6.85 -20.77
C GLU A 55 -16.89 5.66 -19.84
N PHE A 56 -16.11 4.64 -20.25
CA PHE A 56 -15.82 3.47 -19.44
C PHE A 56 -15.13 3.83 -18.12
N ILE A 57 -14.08 4.67 -18.18
CA ILE A 57 -13.36 5.16 -16.99
C ILE A 57 -14.32 5.93 -16.07
N GLU A 58 -15.16 6.79 -16.64
CA GLU A 58 -16.14 7.58 -15.88
C GLU A 58 -17.17 6.70 -15.18
N GLN A 59 -17.77 5.75 -15.92
CA GLN A 59 -18.76 4.82 -15.39
C GLN A 59 -18.15 3.94 -14.29
N LEU A 60 -16.94 3.43 -14.49
CA LEU A 60 -16.22 2.61 -13.52
C LEU A 60 -15.94 3.41 -12.23
N ALA A 61 -15.30 4.56 -12.34
CA ALA A 61 -14.95 5.39 -11.18
C ALA A 61 -16.20 5.86 -10.41
N SER A 62 -17.24 6.31 -11.13
CA SER A 62 -18.51 6.72 -10.54
C SER A 62 -19.20 5.57 -9.81
N LYS A 63 -19.25 4.37 -10.41
CA LYS A 63 -19.89 3.22 -9.78
C LYS A 63 -19.16 2.75 -8.53
N ILE A 64 -17.83 2.73 -8.56
CA ILE A 64 -17.00 2.40 -7.39
C ILE A 64 -17.26 3.40 -6.27
N TYR A 65 -17.23 4.70 -6.58
CA TYR A 65 -17.46 5.76 -5.60
C TYR A 65 -18.87 5.67 -5.00
N GLU A 66 -19.91 5.49 -5.81
CA GLU A 66 -21.29 5.31 -5.32
C GLU A 66 -21.40 4.14 -4.34
N GLN A 67 -20.85 2.98 -4.71
CA GLN A 67 -20.92 1.78 -3.87
C GLN A 67 -20.11 1.91 -2.59
N ALA A 68 -18.89 2.43 -2.68
CA ALA A 68 -18.05 2.70 -1.51
C ALA A 68 -18.73 3.71 -0.59
N LYS A 69 -19.32 4.78 -1.14
CA LYS A 69 -20.01 5.80 -0.36
C LYS A 69 -21.28 5.27 0.31
N MET A 70 -22.07 4.47 -0.40
CA MET A 70 -23.25 3.80 0.16
C MET A 70 -22.89 2.80 1.26
N ALA A 71 -21.70 2.21 1.21
CA ALA A 71 -21.19 1.31 2.25
C ALA A 71 -20.70 2.05 3.51
N GLY A 72 -20.52 3.37 3.48
CA GLY A 72 -19.97 4.17 4.59
C GLY A 72 -18.60 4.80 4.28
N GLY A 73 -18.04 4.54 3.09
CA GLY A 73 -16.71 4.94 2.71
C GLY A 73 -16.50 6.45 2.65
N THR A 74 -15.26 6.85 2.93
CA THR A 74 -14.85 8.27 2.96
C THR A 74 -13.81 8.63 1.90
N ILE A 75 -13.35 7.65 1.10
CA ILE A 75 -12.39 7.87 0.02
C ILE A 75 -12.99 8.81 -1.05
N PRO A 76 -12.33 9.93 -1.39
CA PRO A 76 -12.84 10.88 -2.38
C PRO A 76 -12.91 10.30 -3.79
N TYR A 77 -13.86 10.79 -4.57
CA TYR A 77 -14.02 10.43 -5.98
C TYR A 77 -12.72 10.65 -6.78
N THR A 78 -12.00 11.76 -6.55
CA THR A 78 -10.74 12.06 -7.25
C THR A 78 -9.72 10.93 -7.05
N VAL A 79 -9.58 10.42 -5.83
CA VAL A 79 -8.63 9.33 -5.53
C VAL A 79 -9.02 8.06 -6.28
N ILE A 80 -10.30 7.69 -6.25
CA ILE A 80 -10.83 6.51 -6.97
C ILE A 80 -10.63 6.64 -8.47
N ARG A 81 -10.88 7.84 -9.02
CA ARG A 81 -10.71 8.13 -10.44
C ARG A 81 -9.26 8.00 -10.88
N GLU A 82 -8.32 8.60 -10.15
CA GLU A 82 -6.88 8.52 -10.46
C GLU A 82 -6.39 7.06 -10.51
N VAL A 83 -6.85 6.21 -9.58
CA VAL A 83 -6.50 4.79 -9.60
C VAL A 83 -7.21 4.05 -10.74
N SER A 84 -8.46 4.40 -11.06
CA SER A 84 -9.21 3.80 -12.17
C SER A 84 -8.61 4.14 -13.55
N GLU A 85 -8.09 5.35 -13.73
CA GLU A 85 -7.41 5.77 -14.97
C GLU A 85 -6.18 4.90 -15.26
N ASN A 86 -5.53 4.32 -14.23
CA ASN A 86 -4.36 3.47 -14.40
C ASN A 86 -4.63 2.16 -15.17
N PHE A 87 -5.89 1.71 -15.26
CA PHE A 87 -6.24 0.52 -16.05
C PHE A 87 -5.93 0.68 -17.54
N ILE A 88 -5.75 1.91 -18.03
CA ILE A 88 -5.30 2.14 -19.41
C ILE A 88 -3.91 1.54 -19.66
N HIS A 89 -3.02 1.55 -18.67
CA HIS A 89 -1.70 0.93 -18.76
C HIS A 89 -1.78 -0.59 -18.84
N ALA A 90 -2.82 -1.16 -18.22
CA ALA A 90 -3.17 -2.57 -18.29
C ALA A 90 -3.96 -2.94 -19.55
N ARG A 91 -4.21 -2.00 -20.47
CA ARG A 91 -5.09 -2.21 -21.64
C ARG A 91 -6.48 -2.71 -21.23
N PHE A 92 -6.92 -2.34 -20.03
CA PHE A 92 -8.17 -2.78 -19.42
C PHE A 92 -8.33 -4.31 -19.33
N ALA A 93 -7.23 -5.06 -19.23
CA ALA A 93 -7.26 -6.52 -19.16
C ALA A 93 -7.82 -7.02 -17.81
N GLU A 94 -8.94 -7.76 -17.86
CA GLU A 94 -9.60 -8.44 -16.74
C GLU A 94 -9.66 -7.61 -15.43
N ILE A 95 -10.38 -6.49 -15.49
CA ILE A 95 -10.51 -5.58 -14.35
C ILE A 95 -11.42 -6.17 -13.27
N ILE A 96 -10.88 -6.24 -12.05
CA ILE A 96 -11.64 -6.59 -10.85
C ILE A 96 -11.36 -5.53 -9.78
N VAL A 97 -12.42 -4.87 -9.32
CA VAL A 97 -12.36 -3.93 -8.20
C VAL A 97 -13.08 -4.54 -7.00
N SER A 98 -12.41 -4.62 -5.86
CA SER A 98 -13.01 -5.08 -4.60
C SER A 98 -13.25 -3.88 -3.67
N ILE A 99 -14.45 -3.75 -3.12
CA ILE A 99 -14.80 -2.76 -2.10
C ILE A 99 -14.97 -3.51 -0.77
N LEU A 100 -14.15 -3.15 0.21
CA LEU A 100 -14.07 -3.78 1.52
C LEU A 100 -14.20 -2.73 2.63
N ASP A 101 -14.28 -3.18 3.87
CA ASP A 101 -14.15 -2.35 5.07
C ASP A 101 -15.10 -1.14 5.06
N GLU A 102 -16.38 -1.42 4.81
CA GLU A 102 -17.44 -0.39 4.73
C GLU A 102 -17.12 0.70 3.69
N GLY A 103 -16.43 0.33 2.62
CA GLY A 103 -16.02 1.25 1.55
C GLY A 103 -14.78 2.07 1.85
N ASN A 104 -14.08 1.80 2.95
CA ASN A 104 -12.82 2.48 3.31
C ASN A 104 -11.58 1.72 2.81
N THR A 105 -11.74 0.57 2.16
CA THR A 105 -10.64 -0.11 1.46
C THR A 105 -11.11 -0.52 0.07
N ILE A 106 -10.35 -0.13 -0.94
CA ILE A 106 -10.66 -0.44 -2.34
C ILE A 106 -9.42 -1.03 -3.00
N ARG A 107 -9.58 -2.21 -3.59
CA ARG A 107 -8.51 -2.94 -4.28
C ARG A 107 -8.81 -3.00 -5.78
N PHE A 108 -7.90 -2.50 -6.59
CA PHE A 108 -7.98 -2.43 -8.05
C PHE A 108 -7.01 -3.45 -8.62
N ALA A 109 -7.52 -4.47 -9.33
CA ALA A 109 -6.72 -5.54 -9.90
C ALA A 109 -6.94 -5.65 -11.41
N ASP A 110 -5.87 -5.96 -12.13
CA ASP A 110 -5.85 -6.22 -13.58
C ASP A 110 -4.99 -7.43 -13.93
N GLN A 111 -5.10 -7.92 -15.16
CA GLN A 111 -4.23 -8.94 -15.76
C GLN A 111 -3.44 -8.38 -16.95
N GLY A 112 -3.03 -7.12 -16.86
CA GLY A 112 -2.19 -6.44 -17.84
C GLY A 112 -0.71 -6.81 -17.70
N PRO A 113 0.22 -6.01 -18.25
CA PRO A 113 1.66 -6.31 -18.19
C PRO A 113 2.29 -6.11 -16.79
N GLY A 114 1.53 -5.55 -15.83
CA GLY A 114 2.01 -5.22 -14.49
C GLY A 114 2.85 -3.94 -14.41
N ILE A 115 3.31 -3.62 -13.20
CA ILE A 115 4.10 -2.40 -12.91
C ILE A 115 5.54 -2.80 -12.58
N VAL A 116 6.46 -2.53 -13.50
CA VAL A 116 7.88 -2.89 -13.37
C VAL A 116 8.59 -2.05 -12.29
N GLN A 117 8.37 -0.73 -12.30
CA GLN A 117 9.03 0.22 -11.39
C GLN A 117 8.04 0.78 -10.36
N LYS A 118 7.54 -0.08 -9.47
CA LYS A 118 6.48 0.24 -8.48
C LYS A 118 6.82 1.45 -7.61
N ASP A 119 8.06 1.54 -7.13
CA ASP A 119 8.51 2.65 -6.29
C ASP A 119 8.51 3.99 -7.05
N LYS A 120 8.85 3.96 -8.35
CA LYS A 120 8.88 5.17 -9.18
C LYS A 120 7.49 5.59 -9.65
N ALA A 121 6.55 4.66 -9.76
CA ALA A 121 5.17 4.95 -10.14
C ALA A 121 4.49 5.94 -9.18
N GLN A 122 4.96 6.03 -7.93
CA GLN A 122 4.48 6.96 -6.91
C GLN A 122 5.26 8.29 -6.86
N LEU A 123 6.28 8.47 -7.71
CA LEU A 123 7.08 9.70 -7.75
C LEU A 123 6.44 10.74 -8.70
N PRO A 124 6.42 12.03 -8.32
CA PRO A 124 5.93 13.10 -9.19
C PRO A 124 6.63 13.13 -10.56
N GLY A 125 5.85 13.23 -11.62
CA GLY A 125 6.35 13.39 -13.00
C GLY A 125 6.83 12.10 -13.65
N PHE A 126 6.84 10.96 -12.95
CA PHE A 126 7.09 9.67 -13.56
C PHE A 126 5.85 9.19 -14.29
N THR A 127 5.99 8.83 -15.57
CA THR A 127 4.87 8.31 -16.36
C THR A 127 5.33 7.30 -17.39
N SER A 128 4.54 6.25 -17.57
CA SER A 128 4.64 5.28 -18.66
C SER A 128 3.60 5.52 -19.76
N ALA A 129 2.86 6.64 -19.71
CA ALA A 129 1.78 6.91 -20.66
C ALA A 129 2.33 7.28 -22.05
N VAL A 130 1.90 6.53 -23.05
CA VAL A 130 2.15 6.83 -24.47
C VAL A 130 1.14 7.83 -25.01
N GLU A 131 1.44 8.49 -26.13
CA GLU A 131 0.61 9.56 -26.70
C GLU A 131 -0.88 9.18 -26.86
N PRO A 132 -1.26 7.99 -27.37
CA PRO A 132 -2.67 7.61 -27.49
C PRO A 132 -3.43 7.60 -26.15
N MET A 133 -2.76 7.24 -25.05
CA MET A 133 -3.38 7.19 -23.72
C MET A 133 -3.76 8.57 -23.21
N LYS A 134 -2.96 9.60 -23.53
CA LYS A 134 -3.09 10.97 -22.99
C LYS A 134 -4.38 11.67 -23.40
N HIS A 135 -5.08 11.15 -24.40
CA HIS A 135 -6.40 11.61 -24.80
C HIS A 135 -7.50 11.24 -23.79
N TYR A 136 -7.25 10.22 -22.96
CA TYR A 136 -8.26 9.63 -22.06
C TYR A 136 -7.92 9.78 -20.57
N ILE A 137 -6.66 10.03 -20.24
CA ILE A 137 -6.20 10.24 -18.86
C ILE A 137 -5.74 11.67 -18.64
N ARG A 138 -5.94 12.20 -17.43
CA ARG A 138 -5.56 13.57 -17.07
C ARG A 138 -4.23 13.57 -16.33
N GLY A 139 -3.59 14.74 -16.24
CA GLY A 139 -2.47 14.96 -15.31
C GLY A 139 -1.39 13.88 -15.36
N VAL A 140 -0.90 13.55 -16.55
CA VAL A 140 -0.01 12.40 -16.76
C VAL A 140 1.20 12.45 -15.82
N GLY A 141 1.34 11.43 -14.96
CA GLY A 141 2.44 11.33 -13.97
C GLY A 141 2.20 12.05 -12.64
N SER A 142 1.00 12.57 -12.39
CA SER A 142 0.59 13.09 -11.08
C SER A 142 -0.41 12.21 -10.33
N GLY A 143 -1.09 11.26 -10.98
CA GLY A 143 -2.21 10.53 -10.36
C GLY A 143 -1.86 9.78 -9.09
N LEU A 144 -0.97 8.78 -9.15
CA LEU A 144 -0.53 8.05 -7.96
C LEU A 144 0.15 8.94 -6.90
N PRO A 145 0.99 9.93 -7.25
CA PRO A 145 1.48 10.93 -6.29
C PRO A 145 0.37 11.68 -5.54
N ILE A 146 -0.68 12.15 -6.23
CA ILE A 146 -1.82 12.85 -5.62
C ILE A 146 -2.58 11.91 -4.67
N VAL A 147 -2.81 10.66 -5.11
CA VAL A 147 -3.46 9.63 -4.29
C VAL A 147 -2.65 9.39 -3.02
N LYS A 148 -1.33 9.23 -3.15
CA LYS A 148 -0.43 9.01 -2.02
C LYS A 148 -0.45 10.20 -1.06
N GLU A 149 -0.34 11.43 -1.56
CA GLU A 149 -0.37 12.65 -0.73
C GLU A 149 -1.68 12.76 0.06
N TYR A 150 -2.83 12.48 -0.59
CA TYR A 150 -4.12 12.47 0.09
C TYR A 150 -4.19 11.42 1.21
N LEU A 151 -3.74 10.19 0.91
CA LEU A 151 -3.78 9.09 1.87
C LEU A 151 -2.82 9.34 3.02
N ASP A 152 -1.62 9.84 2.76
CA ASP A 152 -0.64 10.22 3.79
C ASP A 152 -1.22 11.28 4.74
N PHE A 153 -1.95 12.29 4.23
CA PHE A 153 -2.63 13.30 5.06
C PHE A 153 -3.81 12.72 5.85
N SER A 154 -4.50 11.73 5.28
CA SER A 154 -5.70 11.14 5.88
C SER A 154 -5.40 9.91 6.75
N HIS A 155 -4.12 9.66 7.06
CA HIS A 155 -3.65 8.45 7.76
C HIS A 155 -4.04 7.12 7.07
N GLY A 156 -4.27 7.18 5.75
CA GLY A 156 -4.51 6.03 4.91
C GLY A 156 -3.24 5.40 4.37
N THR A 157 -3.41 4.37 3.53
CA THR A 157 -2.32 3.64 2.89
C THR A 157 -2.61 3.38 1.42
N ILE A 158 -1.55 3.35 0.62
CA ILE A 158 -1.55 2.81 -0.74
C ILE A 158 -0.51 1.70 -0.85
N SER A 159 -0.90 0.53 -1.38
CA SER A 159 0.01 -0.55 -1.76
C SER A 159 -0.07 -0.82 -3.26
N ILE A 160 1.05 -1.23 -3.85
CA ILE A 160 1.12 -1.69 -5.24
C ILE A 160 1.85 -3.03 -5.23
N GLU A 161 1.17 -4.07 -5.68
CA GLU A 161 1.63 -5.46 -5.66
C GLU A 161 1.50 -6.06 -7.05
N ASP A 162 2.22 -7.15 -7.32
CA ASP A 162 2.01 -7.93 -8.54
C ASP A 162 0.76 -8.80 -8.38
N ASN A 163 -0.08 -8.85 -9.41
CA ASN A 163 -1.20 -9.76 -9.42
C ASN A 163 -0.73 -11.20 -9.68
N LEU A 164 -1.46 -12.19 -9.16
CA LEU A 164 -1.13 -13.59 -9.37
C LEU A 164 -1.16 -13.91 -10.87
N GLY A 165 -0.02 -14.33 -11.40
CA GLY A 165 0.18 -14.51 -12.84
C GLY A 165 0.78 -13.26 -13.47
N THR A 166 -0.07 -12.32 -13.91
CA THR A 166 0.36 -11.07 -14.54
C THR A 166 -0.57 -9.92 -14.13
N GLY A 167 -0.13 -8.68 -14.34
CA GLY A 167 -0.87 -7.48 -13.95
C GLY A 167 -0.47 -6.93 -12.58
N ALA A 168 -1.23 -5.97 -12.09
CA ALA A 168 -0.97 -5.33 -10.81
C ALA A 168 -2.20 -5.34 -9.91
N VAL A 169 -1.95 -5.17 -8.62
CA VAL A 169 -2.97 -4.93 -7.59
C VAL A 169 -2.61 -3.63 -6.89
N VAL A 170 -3.48 -2.63 -7.00
CA VAL A 170 -3.35 -1.35 -6.28
C VAL A 170 -4.41 -1.33 -5.18
N THR A 171 -3.99 -1.25 -3.93
CA THR A 171 -4.91 -1.15 -2.78
C THR A 171 -4.82 0.22 -2.17
N ILE A 172 -5.96 0.89 -1.98
CA ILE A 172 -6.06 2.13 -1.20
C ILE A 172 -6.93 1.88 0.02
N SER A 173 -6.54 2.40 1.18
CA SER A 173 -7.26 2.20 2.43
C SER A 173 -7.23 3.44 3.31
N LEU A 174 -8.36 3.80 3.91
CA LEU A 174 -8.51 4.75 5.01
C LEU A 174 -8.83 4.04 6.34
N LYS A 175 -8.84 2.71 6.35
CA LYS A 175 -9.00 1.95 7.59
C LYS A 175 -7.72 2.07 8.40
N ASN A 176 -7.82 2.65 9.60
CA ASN A 176 -6.76 2.55 10.59
C ASN A 176 -6.69 1.09 11.07
N ASP A 177 -5.51 0.50 11.06
CA ASP A 177 -5.22 -0.84 11.64
C ASP A 177 -5.36 -0.88 13.18
N GLU A 178 -6.21 -0.04 13.77
CA GLU A 178 -6.54 -0.07 15.21
C GLU A 178 -7.61 -1.14 15.54
N GLN A 179 -8.18 -1.81 14.53
CA GLN A 179 -9.20 -2.85 14.71
C GLN A 179 -8.90 -4.13 13.90
N ALA A 180 -7.69 -4.68 14.04
CA ALA A 180 -7.46 -6.08 13.71
C ALA A 180 -7.79 -6.92 14.94
N PHE A 181 -9.02 -7.45 15.01
CA PHE A 181 -9.39 -8.46 16.00
C PHE A 181 -8.39 -9.64 15.94
N PRO A 182 -7.87 -10.12 17.08
CA PRO A 182 -6.93 -11.23 17.09
C PRO A 182 -7.63 -12.50 16.60
N PHE A 183 -7.06 -13.12 15.57
CA PHE A 183 -7.45 -14.45 15.13
C PHE A 183 -7.35 -15.44 16.31
N PRO A 184 -8.40 -16.24 16.60
CA PRO A 184 -8.31 -17.30 17.59
C PRO A 184 -7.47 -18.43 17.02
N GLN A 185 -6.20 -18.52 17.44
CA GLN A 185 -5.38 -19.68 17.12
C GLN A 185 -5.87 -20.92 17.90
N ASN A 186 -6.46 -21.84 17.14
CA ASN A 186 -6.50 -23.29 17.34
C ASN A 186 -6.76 -23.82 18.77
N GLN A 187 -8.03 -24.10 19.04
CA GLN A 187 -8.43 -25.18 19.95
C GLN A 187 -8.09 -26.54 19.31
N ALA A 188 -6.98 -27.15 19.72
CA ALA A 188 -6.80 -28.60 19.67
C ALA A 188 -5.63 -29.03 20.55
N ARG A 189 -5.77 -28.96 21.88
CA ARG A 189 -5.08 -29.86 22.83
C ARG A 189 -5.96 -30.10 24.05
N GLU A 190 -6.41 -31.36 24.16
CA GLU A 190 -7.08 -31.96 25.32
C GLU A 190 -6.24 -31.79 26.62
N PRO A 191 -6.90 -31.72 27.80
CA PRO A 191 -6.23 -31.47 29.08
C PRO A 191 -5.88 -32.77 29.82
N TYR A 192 -4.65 -32.87 30.34
CA TYR A 192 -4.33 -33.71 31.49
C TYR A 192 -4.12 -32.81 32.73
N PRO A 193 -4.66 -33.16 33.91
CA PRO A 193 -4.38 -32.43 35.14
C PRO A 193 -3.09 -32.96 35.80
N PRO A 194 -2.43 -32.14 36.62
CA PRO A 194 -2.19 -32.63 37.97
C PRO A 194 -2.56 -31.62 39.06
N MET A 195 -3.07 -32.20 40.14
CA MET A 195 -3.29 -31.59 41.45
C MET A 195 -2.00 -31.02 42.07
N GLY A 196 -2.19 -29.95 42.85
CA GLY A 196 -1.66 -29.89 44.21
C GLY A 196 -0.52 -28.90 44.47
N GLY A 197 -0.78 -27.93 45.35
CA GLY A 197 0.30 -27.17 46.00
C GLY A 197 -0.10 -25.78 46.47
N ARG A 198 -0.42 -25.65 47.75
CA ARG A 198 -0.69 -24.38 48.46
C ARG A 198 0.57 -23.52 48.62
N GLY A 199 0.40 -22.21 48.51
CA GLY A 199 1.02 -21.23 49.40
C GLY A 199 2.19 -20.42 48.84
N GLY A 200 2.11 -19.10 49.03
CA GLY A 200 3.23 -18.17 48.87
C GLY A 200 2.91 -17.03 47.90
N GLY A 201 2.56 -15.87 48.44
CA GLY A 201 2.20 -14.71 47.65
C GLY A 201 3.34 -14.21 46.75
N GLN A 202 2.99 -13.78 45.55
CA GLN A 202 3.80 -12.84 44.79
C GLN A 202 2.90 -11.93 43.97
N ARG A 203 3.05 -10.65 44.31
CA ARG A 203 2.61 -9.44 43.63
C ARG A 203 2.12 -9.67 42.19
N THR A 204 0.85 -9.33 41.96
CA THR A 204 0.35 -8.92 40.65
C THR A 204 1.28 -7.84 40.10
N GLN A 205 2.24 -8.22 39.26
CA GLN A 205 2.82 -7.27 38.31
C GLN A 205 1.74 -7.05 37.26
N PRO A 206 1.27 -5.81 37.05
CA PRO A 206 0.47 -5.50 35.88
C PRO A 206 1.33 -5.82 34.67
N GLY A 207 0.95 -6.84 33.89
CA GLY A 207 1.56 -7.07 32.59
C GLY A 207 1.37 -5.80 31.79
N ALA A 208 2.46 -5.05 31.59
CA ALA A 208 2.46 -3.85 30.78
C ALA A 208 1.86 -4.22 29.43
N LEU A 209 0.78 -3.52 29.05
CA LEU A 209 0.20 -3.57 27.73
C LEU A 209 1.25 -3.07 26.75
N VAL A 210 2.12 -3.95 26.28
CA VAL A 210 3.09 -3.64 25.24
C VAL A 210 2.26 -3.39 23.97
N PRO A 211 2.32 -2.20 23.37
CA PRO A 211 1.64 -1.96 22.10
C PRO A 211 2.14 -2.98 21.06
N PRO A 212 1.27 -3.52 20.19
CA PRO A 212 1.69 -4.49 19.19
C PRO A 212 2.67 -3.82 18.21
N LEU A 213 3.95 -4.11 18.39
CA LEU A 213 5.00 -3.55 17.55
C LEU A 213 5.07 -4.25 16.19
N SER A 214 5.34 -3.48 15.14
CA SER A 214 5.76 -4.04 13.86
C SER A 214 7.12 -4.73 13.98
N GLN A 215 7.49 -5.60 13.03
CA GLN A 215 8.81 -6.25 13.07
C GLN A 215 9.94 -5.22 13.06
N ARG A 216 9.79 -4.13 12.29
CA ARG A 216 10.78 -3.06 12.21
C ARG A 216 10.92 -2.28 13.51
N GLU A 217 9.82 -2.04 14.23
CA GLU A 217 9.85 -1.44 15.57
C GLU A 217 10.53 -2.36 16.58
N ARG A 218 10.26 -3.68 16.51
CA ARG A 218 10.95 -4.69 17.32
C ARG A 218 12.45 -4.74 17.05
N ASP A 219 12.85 -4.60 15.78
CA ASP A 219 14.27 -4.61 15.39
C ASP A 219 15.00 -3.33 15.86
N PHE A 220 14.30 -2.19 15.97
CA PHE A 220 14.90 -0.91 16.34
C PHE A 220 15.12 -0.76 17.85
N LEU A 221 14.18 -1.25 18.67
CA LEU A 221 14.21 -1.04 20.13
C LEU A 221 15.49 -1.58 20.81
N PRO A 222 15.98 -2.80 20.52
CA PRO A 222 17.22 -3.30 21.12
C PRO A 222 18.46 -2.46 20.80
N ILE A 223 18.47 -1.74 19.69
CA ILE A 223 19.61 -0.90 19.28
C ILE A 223 19.79 0.28 20.25
N PHE A 224 18.70 0.80 20.80
CA PHE A 224 18.76 1.85 21.83
C PHE A 224 19.33 1.33 23.17
N LEU A 225 19.21 0.03 23.46
CA LEU A 225 19.82 -0.56 24.66
C LEU A 225 21.35 -0.58 24.56
N SER A 226 21.91 -0.78 23.36
CA SER A 226 23.36 -0.84 23.14
C SER A 226 24.00 0.52 22.88
N GLU A 227 23.36 1.39 22.10
CA GLU A 227 23.96 2.64 21.61
C GLU A 227 23.47 3.91 22.35
N GLY A 228 22.38 3.80 23.13
CA GLY A 228 21.80 4.93 23.84
C GLY A 228 21.09 5.93 22.90
N ALA A 229 21.51 7.19 22.91
CA ALA A 229 20.81 8.28 22.20
C ALA A 229 21.09 8.28 20.69
N LEU A 230 20.07 7.96 19.89
CA LEU A 230 20.18 7.78 18.43
C LEU A 230 19.32 8.76 17.63
N GLY A 231 19.92 9.31 16.56
CA GLY A 231 19.20 10.08 15.54
C GLY A 231 18.74 9.24 14.36
N VAL A 232 17.98 9.85 13.43
CA VAL A 232 17.52 9.19 12.19
C VAL A 232 18.70 8.70 11.36
N THR A 233 19.75 9.51 11.22
CA THR A 233 20.94 9.17 10.43
C THR A 233 21.72 8.01 11.05
N ASP A 234 21.78 7.95 12.39
CA ASP A 234 22.50 6.91 13.12
C ASP A 234 21.83 5.55 12.91
N LEU A 235 20.51 5.47 13.11
CA LEU A 235 19.72 4.25 12.91
C LEU A 235 19.67 3.79 11.46
N SER A 236 19.57 4.73 10.52
CA SER A 236 19.61 4.40 9.09
C SER A 236 20.94 3.73 8.71
N ARG A 237 22.06 4.20 9.30
CA ARG A 237 23.38 3.59 9.09
C ARG A 237 23.51 2.21 9.74
N LEU A 238 22.99 2.05 10.96
CA LEU A 238 23.08 0.80 11.73
C LEU A 238 22.20 -0.32 11.16
N THR A 239 21.04 0.03 10.62
CA THR A 239 20.02 -0.94 10.17
C THR A 239 19.97 -1.12 8.65
N GLY A 240 20.59 -0.23 7.88
CA GLY A 240 20.48 -0.18 6.42
C GLY A 240 19.09 0.29 5.92
N VAL A 241 18.19 0.66 6.82
CA VAL A 241 16.86 1.17 6.47
C VAL A 241 16.96 2.62 5.96
N PRO A 242 16.26 3.01 4.89
CA PRO A 242 16.26 4.39 4.40
C PRO A 242 15.88 5.41 5.49
N GLN A 243 16.45 6.63 5.43
CA GLN A 243 16.21 7.67 6.45
C GLN A 243 14.72 8.04 6.58
N SER A 244 13.96 8.03 5.49
CA SER A 244 12.51 8.27 5.51
C SER A 244 11.76 7.19 6.29
N SER A 245 12.04 5.92 6.03
CA SER A 245 11.46 4.79 6.76
C SER A 245 11.92 4.73 8.22
N THR A 246 13.17 5.11 8.49
CA THR A 246 13.73 5.24 9.85
C THR A 246 13.02 6.34 10.62
N TYR A 247 12.77 7.50 9.99
CA TYR A 247 12.02 8.59 10.59
C TYR A 247 10.60 8.15 10.97
N VAL A 248 9.88 7.50 10.06
CA VAL A 248 8.51 7.00 10.34
C VAL A 248 8.50 6.00 11.49
N THR A 249 9.45 5.05 11.50
CA THR A 249 9.56 4.06 12.58
C THR A 249 9.82 4.73 13.93
N LEU A 250 10.68 5.76 13.94
CA LEU A 250 10.95 6.55 15.14
C LEU A 250 9.75 7.36 15.61
N SER A 251 8.99 7.97 14.69
CA SER A 251 7.76 8.67 15.04
C SER A 251 6.73 7.74 15.66
N LYS A 252 6.57 6.52 15.13
CA LYS A 252 5.68 5.50 15.71
C LYS A 252 6.09 5.06 17.11
N LEU A 253 7.40 4.84 17.33
CA LEU A 253 7.92 4.50 18.66
C LEU A 253 7.77 5.67 19.65
N GLU A 254 7.85 6.91 19.18
CA GLU A 254 7.66 8.13 19.98
C GLU A 254 6.18 8.30 20.36
N GLU A 255 5.26 8.12 19.41
CA GLU A 255 3.81 8.13 19.64
C GLU A 255 3.36 6.99 20.56
N ALA A 256 3.97 5.82 20.45
CA ALA A 256 3.76 4.69 21.35
C ALA A 256 4.35 4.91 22.76
N GLY A 257 5.04 6.03 22.99
CA GLY A 257 5.66 6.36 24.27
C GLY A 257 6.84 5.44 24.63
N LEU A 258 7.42 4.74 23.66
CA LEU A 258 8.55 3.83 23.86
C LEU A 258 9.90 4.55 23.74
N ILE A 259 9.95 5.63 22.98
CA ILE A 259 11.12 6.50 22.91
C ILE A 259 10.71 7.96 23.06
N GLU A 260 11.63 8.80 23.52
CA GLU A 260 11.40 10.23 23.65
C GLU A 260 12.56 11.05 23.07
N LYS A 261 12.26 12.27 22.59
CA LYS A 261 13.26 13.19 22.06
C LYS A 261 14.05 13.85 23.19
N THR A 262 15.37 13.80 23.07
CA THR A 262 16.30 14.59 23.86
C THR A 262 16.44 16.01 23.28
N VAL A 263 17.06 16.91 24.05
CA VAL A 263 17.36 18.31 23.65
C VAL A 263 18.14 18.40 22.33
N GLY A 264 18.83 17.33 21.92
CA GLY A 264 19.63 17.25 20.68
C GLY A 264 18.95 16.57 19.49
N GLN A 265 17.62 16.44 19.44
CA GLN A 265 16.86 15.75 18.36
C GLN A 265 17.16 14.25 18.22
N LYS A 266 17.98 13.68 19.11
CA LYS A 266 18.19 12.24 19.26
C LYS A 266 17.10 11.65 20.15
N ARG A 267 16.76 10.38 19.96
CA ARG A 267 15.81 9.67 20.81
C ARG A 267 16.50 8.73 21.80
N ILE A 268 15.89 8.54 22.95
CA ILE A 268 16.26 7.56 23.98
C ILE A 268 15.04 6.73 24.37
N LEU A 269 15.25 5.54 24.95
CA LEU A 269 14.16 4.74 25.51
C LEU A 269 13.54 5.43 26.71
N THR A 270 12.21 5.41 26.78
CA THR A 270 11.47 5.70 28.01
C THR A 270 11.54 4.50 28.97
N ASP A 271 11.06 4.64 30.20
CA ASP A 271 10.93 3.50 31.12
C ASP A 271 10.07 2.37 30.53
N LEU A 272 9.01 2.72 29.79
CA LEU A 272 8.19 1.74 29.07
C LEU A 272 8.98 1.09 27.94
N GLY A 273 9.65 1.88 27.11
CA GLY A 273 10.51 1.39 26.04
C GLY A 273 11.61 0.45 26.51
N TYR A 274 12.24 0.74 27.64
CA TYR A 274 13.29 -0.08 28.23
C TYR A 274 12.76 -1.45 28.65
N ASN A 275 11.59 -1.51 29.27
CA ASN A 275 10.96 -2.77 29.65
C ASN A 275 10.56 -3.60 28.41
N VAL A 276 10.03 -2.94 27.38
CA VAL A 276 9.65 -3.60 26.12
C VAL A 276 10.87 -4.13 25.39
N ALA A 277 11.92 -3.33 25.25
CA ALA A 277 13.15 -3.71 24.55
C ALA A 277 13.85 -4.91 25.22
N ASN A 278 13.79 -5.02 26.55
CA ASN A 278 14.34 -6.18 27.30
C ASN A 278 13.45 -7.44 27.24
N SER A 279 12.20 -7.31 26.77
CA SER A 279 11.24 -8.43 26.65
C SER A 279 11.20 -9.04 25.24
N LEU A 280 11.87 -8.42 24.27
CA LEU A 280 12.02 -8.88 22.89
C LEU A 280 13.22 -9.82 22.74
#